data_AF-A0A8S0T7J5-F1
#
_entry.id   AF-A0A8S0T7J5-F1
#
_cell.length_a   1.000
_cell.length_b   1.000
_cell.length_c   1.000
_cell.angle_alpha   90.00
_cell.angle_beta   90.00
_cell.angle_gamma   90.00
#
_symmetry.space_group_name_H-M   'P 1'
#
loop_
_entity.id
_entity.type
_entity.pdbx_description
1 polymer ?
#
loop_
_entity_poly.entity_id
_entity_poly.type
_entity_poly.pdbx_seq_one_letter_code
_entity_poly.pdbx_strand_id
1 'polypeptide(L)'
;MDDISLGLSLSKSLSTTWAPSAEEGTIFWAIFVVGHDCDHGSFSENPNLNNIVGHILHSSILVPYHGWIINHMTHHQNHGHVENDESWVLLPEKIYKNLDLSIKFLRHKVHFPLFAYPLYLWSRSPGKKGSHFNPYSDLVKSRESSNTTTLVDIGETC
;
A
#
# COMPACT_ATOMS: atom_id res chain seq x y z
N MET A 1 -30.42 -17.65 34.59
CA MET A 1 -29.18 -17.18 33.93
C MET A 1 -29.67 -16.47 32.70
N ASP A 2 -29.75 -15.15 32.79
CA ASP A 2 -30.80 -14.41 32.09
C ASP A 2 -30.21 -13.78 30.83
N ASP A 3 -31.00 -13.68 29.75
CA ASP A 3 -30.56 -13.22 28.41
C ASP A 3 -29.82 -11.87 28.43
N ILE A 4 -30.12 -11.03 29.42
CA ILE A 4 -29.46 -9.74 29.68
C ILE A 4 -27.97 -9.93 30.01
N SER A 5 -27.62 -10.93 30.81
CA SER A 5 -26.24 -11.23 31.19
C SER A 5 -25.43 -11.75 30.00
N LEU A 6 -26.06 -12.57 29.15
CA LEU A 6 -25.45 -13.05 27.92
C LEU A 6 -25.20 -11.89 26.93
N GLY A 7 -26.18 -10.99 26.76
CA GLY A 7 -26.04 -9.80 25.91
C GLY A 7 -24.94 -8.84 26.38
N LEU A 8 -24.82 -8.61 27.69
CA LEU A 8 -23.76 -7.80 28.29
C LEU A 8 -22.38 -8.46 28.19
N SER A 9 -22.30 -9.79 28.25
CA SER A 9 -21.05 -10.54 28.06
C SER A 9 -20.59 -10.47 26.60
N LEU A 10 -21.51 -10.62 25.64
CA LEU A 10 -21.22 -10.51 24.21
C LEU A 10 -20.82 -9.08 23.83
N SER A 11 -21.50 -8.04 24.34
CA SER A 11 -21.14 -6.65 24.03
C SER A 11 -19.77 -6.26 24.58
N LYS A 12 -19.43 -6.71 25.79
CA LYS A 12 -18.09 -6.53 26.36
C LYS A 12 -17.04 -7.28 25.55
N SER A 13 -17.29 -8.55 25.21
CA SER A 13 -16.38 -9.37 24.40
C SER A 13 -16.10 -8.75 23.03
N LEU A 14 -17.14 -8.27 22.35
CA LEU A 14 -17.00 -7.55 21.09
C LEU A 14 -16.19 -6.25 21.30
N SER A 15 -16.56 -5.40 22.26
CA SER A 15 -15.84 -4.15 22.52
C SER A 15 -14.35 -4.37 22.83
N THR A 16 -14.03 -5.34 23.70
CA THR A 16 -12.64 -5.66 24.05
C THR A 16 -11.84 -6.27 22.90
N THR A 17 -12.49 -6.86 21.91
CA THR A 17 -11.82 -7.49 20.76
C THR A 17 -11.65 -6.51 19.60
N TRP A 18 -12.69 -5.72 19.29
CA TRP A 18 -12.71 -4.83 18.13
C TRP A 18 -12.07 -3.46 18.40
N ALA A 19 -12.12 -2.95 19.63
CA ALA A 19 -11.53 -1.64 19.95
C ALA A 19 -10.00 -1.61 19.76
N PRO A 20 -9.22 -2.59 20.26
CA PRO A 20 -7.78 -2.63 19.98
C PRO A 20 -7.52 -2.69 18.48
N SER A 21 -8.19 -3.59 17.74
CA SER A 21 -7.99 -3.76 16.28
C SER A 21 -8.22 -2.47 15.49
N ALA A 22 -9.17 -1.64 15.92
CA ALA A 22 -9.42 -0.33 15.31
C ALA A 22 -8.32 0.70 15.65
N GLU A 23 -7.83 0.69 16.90
CA GLU A 23 -6.72 1.54 17.34
C GLU A 23 -5.42 1.19 16.61
N GLU A 24 -5.08 -0.09 16.51
CA GLU A 24 -3.89 -0.56 15.79
C GLU A 24 -3.95 -0.21 14.30
N GLY A 25 -5.12 -0.39 13.67
CA GLY A 25 -5.33 0.03 12.28
C GLY A 25 -5.15 1.53 12.07
N THR A 26 -5.61 2.35 13.03
CA THR A 26 -5.46 3.81 12.97
C THR A 26 -4.01 4.24 13.13
N ILE A 27 -3.26 3.62 14.03
CA ILE A 27 -1.83 3.91 14.22
C ILE A 27 -1.03 3.52 12.99
N PHE A 28 -1.29 2.33 12.42
CA PHE A 28 -0.65 1.88 11.20
C PHE A 28 -0.91 2.84 10.04
N TRP A 29 -2.16 3.29 9.89
CA TRP A 29 -2.53 4.26 8.87
C TRP A 29 -1.86 5.62 9.10
N ALA A 30 -1.79 6.10 10.34
CA ALA A 30 -1.11 7.35 10.66
C ALA A 30 0.39 7.31 10.30
N ILE A 31 1.08 6.21 10.61
CA ILE A 31 2.50 6.01 10.21
C ILE A 31 2.63 6.02 8.68
N PHE A 32 1.72 5.33 7.99
CA PHE A 32 1.71 5.30 6.53
C PHE A 32 1.52 6.68 5.92
N VAL A 33 0.56 7.48 6.42
CA VAL A 33 0.29 8.84 5.95
C VAL A 33 1.50 9.76 6.12
N VAL A 34 2.16 9.74 7.28
CA VAL A 34 3.34 10.60 7.49
C VAL A 34 4.50 10.17 6.59
N GLY A 35 4.72 8.87 6.40
CA GLY A 35 5.72 8.39 5.44
C GLY A 35 5.37 8.75 3.99
N HIS A 36 4.08 8.72 3.64
CA HIS A 36 3.58 9.17 2.34
C HIS A 36 3.78 10.67 2.12
N ASP A 37 3.63 11.50 3.15
CA ASP A 37 3.96 12.93 3.06
C ASP A 37 5.47 13.16 2.88
N CYS A 38 6.30 12.26 3.41
CA CYS A 38 7.74 12.25 3.11
C CYS A 38 8.03 11.87 1.65
N ASP A 39 7.26 10.94 1.06
CA ASP A 39 7.39 10.58 -0.37
C ASP A 39 7.12 11.76 -1.29
N HIS A 40 6.15 12.61 -0.91
CA HIS A 40 5.80 13.84 -1.64
C HIS A 40 6.71 15.02 -1.33
N GLY A 41 7.61 14.89 -0.36
CA GLY A 41 8.43 16.01 0.12
C GLY A 41 7.65 17.07 0.91
N SER A 42 6.36 16.85 1.23
CA SER A 42 5.50 17.83 1.92
C SER A 42 5.65 17.81 3.44
N PHE A 43 6.30 16.79 4.01
CA PHE A 43 6.57 16.70 5.45
C PHE A 43 7.60 17.74 5.93
N SER A 44 8.60 18.07 5.11
CA SER A 44 9.64 19.06 5.43
C SER A 44 10.25 19.68 4.17
N GLU A 45 10.70 20.93 4.25
CA GLU A 45 11.47 21.57 3.18
C GLU A 45 12.86 20.93 2.96
N ASN A 46 13.34 20.09 3.88
CA ASN A 46 14.64 19.41 3.75
C ASN A 46 14.46 18.00 3.15
N PRO A 47 14.92 17.74 1.90
CA PRO A 47 14.77 16.44 1.25
C PRO A 47 15.45 15.29 2.00
N ASN A 48 16.58 15.55 2.66
CA ASN A 48 17.28 14.52 3.44
C ASN A 48 16.48 14.11 4.67
N LEU A 49 15.77 15.05 5.29
CA LEU A 49 14.92 14.75 6.44
C LEU A 49 13.73 13.89 6.01
N ASN A 50 13.07 14.23 4.90
CA ASN A 50 11.99 13.43 4.32
C ASN A 50 12.46 12.00 4.02
N ASN A 51 13.62 11.86 3.37
CA ASN A 51 14.18 10.54 3.06
C ASN A 51 14.43 9.71 4.33
N ILE A 52 15.05 10.29 5.37
CA ILE A 52 15.33 9.57 6.62
C ILE A 52 14.04 9.17 7.33
N VAL A 53 13.11 10.11 7.51
CA VAL A 53 11.86 9.89 8.24
C VAL A 53 10.99 8.90 7.48
N GLY A 54 10.82 9.09 6.17
CA GLY A 54 10.09 8.18 5.31
C GLY A 54 10.65 6.76 5.36
N HIS A 55 11.97 6.60 5.26
CA HIS A 55 12.61 5.29 5.41
C HIS A 55 12.30 4.63 6.74
N ILE A 56 12.38 5.36 7.86
CA ILE A 56 12.10 4.81 9.19
C ILE A 56 10.63 4.40 9.32
N LEU A 57 9.72 5.31 8.96
CA LEU A 57 8.28 5.10 9.12
C LEU A 57 7.78 3.96 8.24
N HIS A 58 8.09 3.97 6.95
CA HIS A 58 7.67 2.92 6.03
C HIS A 58 8.31 1.57 6.35
N SER A 59 9.59 1.53 6.72
CA SER A 59 10.22 0.27 7.11
C SER A 59 9.58 -0.34 8.36
N SER A 60 9.11 0.49 9.31
CA SER A 60 8.43 0.03 10.52
C SER A 60 7.11 -0.72 10.23
N ILE A 61 6.50 -0.44 9.08
CA ILE A 61 5.28 -1.07 8.59
C ILE A 61 5.51 -2.02 7.40
N LEU A 62 6.77 -2.43 7.18
CA LEU A 62 7.19 -3.35 6.11
C LEU A 62 6.96 -2.83 4.69
N VAL A 63 6.92 -1.52 4.52
CA VAL A 63 6.84 -0.84 3.22
C VAL A 63 8.26 -0.48 2.78
N PRO A 64 8.78 -1.06 1.68
CA PRO A 64 10.11 -0.73 1.19
C PRO A 64 10.10 0.67 0.55
N TYR A 65 10.50 1.68 1.34
CA TYR A 65 10.44 3.11 0.99
C TYR A 65 10.94 3.43 -0.43
N HIS A 66 12.11 2.93 -0.82
CA HIS A 66 12.69 3.26 -2.14
C HIS A 66 11.91 2.71 -3.33
N GLY A 67 11.42 1.46 -3.24
CA GLY A 67 10.55 0.91 -4.29
C GLY A 67 9.18 1.59 -4.27
N TRP A 68 8.70 1.92 -3.07
CA TRP A 68 7.40 2.57 -2.84
C TRP A 68 7.34 3.96 -3.46
N ILE A 69 8.29 4.85 -3.17
CA ILE A 69 8.29 6.24 -3.68
C ILE A 69 8.28 6.26 -5.23
N ILE A 70 9.05 5.40 -5.90
CA ILE A 70 9.09 5.30 -7.37
C ILE A 70 7.74 4.88 -7.94
N ASN A 71 7.18 3.83 -7.36
CA ASN A 71 5.88 3.32 -7.78
C ASN A 71 4.76 4.33 -7.50
N HIS A 72 4.82 5.00 -6.35
CA HIS A 72 3.83 5.96 -5.88
C HIS A 72 3.76 7.20 -6.78
N MET A 73 4.91 7.74 -7.20
CA MET A 73 4.93 8.77 -8.23
C MET A 73 4.29 8.30 -9.54
N THR A 74 4.59 7.06 -9.96
CA THR A 74 4.00 6.48 -11.19
C THR A 74 2.48 6.39 -11.06
N HIS A 75 1.97 6.02 -9.88
CA HIS A 75 0.54 6.04 -9.56
C HIS A 75 -0.04 7.45 -9.69
N HIS A 76 0.57 8.47 -9.09
CA HIS A 76 0.09 9.85 -9.19
C HIS A 76 0.08 10.38 -10.63
N GLN A 77 1.10 10.05 -11.42
CA GLN A 77 1.18 10.43 -12.83
C GLN A 77 0.14 9.73 -13.72
N ASN A 78 -0.32 8.54 -13.32
CA ASN A 78 -1.22 7.70 -14.12
C ASN A 78 -2.53 7.35 -13.39
N HIS A 79 -2.94 8.15 -12.39
CA HIS A 79 -4.03 7.79 -11.49
C HIS A 79 -5.32 7.46 -12.27
N GLY A 80 -5.82 6.24 -12.08
CA GLY A 80 -7.04 5.77 -12.77
C GLY A 80 -6.82 5.30 -14.21
N HIS A 81 -5.59 5.28 -14.71
CA HIS A 81 -5.27 4.71 -16.03
C HIS A 81 -5.20 3.18 -15.95
N VAL A 82 -6.05 2.49 -16.71
CA VAL A 82 -6.22 1.03 -16.64
C VAL A 82 -4.91 0.24 -16.79
N GLU A 83 -4.01 0.70 -17.66
CA GLU A 83 -2.77 -0.03 -17.99
C GLU A 83 -1.52 0.52 -17.29
N ASN A 84 -1.51 1.81 -16.97
CA ASN A 84 -0.30 2.53 -16.58
C ASN A 84 -0.29 2.85 -15.08
N ASP A 85 -1.46 2.89 -14.45
CA ASP A 85 -1.54 2.94 -13.01
C ASP A 85 -0.93 1.67 -12.40
N GLU A 86 -0.22 1.86 -11.30
CA GLU A 86 0.35 0.79 -10.48
C GLU A 86 -0.64 0.29 -9.43
N SER A 87 -1.70 1.07 -9.15
CA SER A 87 -2.75 0.69 -8.23
C SER A 87 -3.64 -0.42 -8.77
N TRP A 88 -4.43 -1.01 -7.88
CA TRP A 88 -5.37 -2.05 -8.24
C TRP A 88 -6.54 -1.49 -9.05
N VAL A 89 -6.55 -1.77 -10.34
CA VAL A 89 -7.62 -1.36 -11.26
C VAL A 89 -8.85 -2.27 -11.20
N LEU A 90 -10.02 -1.67 -11.42
CA LEU A 90 -11.26 -2.41 -11.65
C LEU A 90 -11.09 -3.24 -12.93
N LEU A 91 -11.34 -4.54 -12.82
CA LEU A 91 -11.26 -5.42 -13.98
C LEU A 91 -12.38 -5.08 -14.96
N PRO A 92 -12.10 -4.98 -16.27
CA PRO A 92 -13.13 -4.95 -17.30
C PRO A 92 -14.08 -6.14 -17.12
N GLU A 93 -15.38 -5.89 -17.31
CA GLU A 93 -16.44 -6.88 -17.08
C GLU A 93 -16.17 -8.21 -17.80
N LYS A 94 -15.65 -8.13 -19.03
CA LYS A 94 -15.29 -9.30 -19.84
C LYS A 94 -14.23 -10.17 -19.15
N ILE A 95 -13.20 -9.57 -18.55
CA ILE A 95 -12.16 -10.32 -17.84
C ILE A 95 -12.75 -10.93 -16.57
N TYR A 96 -13.49 -10.14 -15.80
CA TYR A 96 -14.11 -10.60 -14.56
C TYR A 96 -15.03 -11.81 -14.76
N LYS A 97 -15.89 -11.79 -15.79
CA LYS A 97 -16.79 -12.91 -16.10
C LYS A 97 -16.05 -14.21 -16.38
N ASN A 98 -14.89 -14.13 -17.04
CA ASN A 98 -14.06 -15.28 -17.40
C ASN A 98 -13.14 -15.79 -16.27
N LEU A 99 -13.08 -15.13 -15.11
CA LEU A 99 -12.28 -15.62 -13.98
C LEU A 99 -12.90 -16.85 -13.31
N ASP A 100 -12.03 -17.72 -12.81
CA ASP A 100 -12.41 -18.86 -11.98
C ASP A 100 -13.15 -18.43 -10.70
N LEU A 101 -14.04 -19.30 -10.23
CA LEU A 101 -14.86 -19.05 -9.05
C LEU A 101 -13.99 -18.80 -7.79
N SER A 102 -12.85 -19.47 -7.70
CA SER A 102 -11.88 -19.33 -6.61
C SER A 102 -11.24 -17.94 -6.57
N ILE A 103 -10.88 -17.38 -7.74
CA ILE A 103 -10.31 -16.02 -7.85
C ILE A 103 -11.37 -14.96 -7.55
N LYS A 104 -12.61 -15.15 -8.02
CA LYS A 104 -13.74 -14.28 -7.67
C LYS A 104 -14.00 -14.26 -6.16
N PHE A 105 -13.94 -15.43 -5.53
CA PHE A 105 -14.08 -15.59 -4.08
C PHE A 105 -12.91 -14.95 -3.33
N LEU A 106 -11.67 -15.23 -3.72
CA LEU A 106 -10.46 -14.67 -3.11
C LEU A 106 -10.46 -13.14 -3.15
N ARG A 107 -10.89 -12.56 -4.27
CA ARG A 107 -10.98 -11.09 -4.45
C ARG A 107 -11.96 -10.41 -3.50
N HIS A 108 -13.02 -11.07 -3.02
CA HIS A 108 -14.14 -10.39 -2.33
C HIS A 108 -14.52 -10.96 -0.95
N LYS A 109 -14.09 -12.17 -0.57
CA LYS A 109 -14.62 -12.88 0.60
C LYS A 109 -13.60 -13.26 1.66
N VAL A 110 -12.33 -13.42 1.29
CA VAL A 110 -11.26 -13.70 2.25
C VAL A 110 -10.73 -12.37 2.76
N HIS A 111 -10.08 -12.36 3.93
CA HIS A 111 -9.13 -11.34 4.40
C HIS A 111 -7.97 -11.07 3.41
N PHE A 112 -8.15 -11.38 2.13
CA PHE A 112 -7.28 -11.09 1.03
C PHE A 112 -6.85 -9.62 0.97
N PRO A 113 -7.63 -8.60 1.39
CA PRO A 113 -7.08 -7.25 1.54
C PRO A 113 -5.83 -7.19 2.45
N LEU A 114 -5.76 -8.02 3.50
CA LEU A 114 -4.59 -8.09 4.38
C LEU A 114 -3.35 -8.71 3.70
N PHE A 115 -3.55 -9.67 2.79
CA PHE A 115 -2.44 -10.32 2.08
C PHE A 115 -2.15 -9.69 0.72
N ALA A 116 -3.10 -8.95 0.14
CA ALA A 116 -2.98 -8.28 -1.14
C ALA A 116 -1.87 -7.24 -1.07
N TYR A 117 -1.76 -6.50 0.03
CA TYR A 117 -0.74 -5.48 0.19
C TYR A 117 0.69 -6.07 0.24
N PRO A 118 1.02 -7.07 1.08
CA PRO A 118 2.32 -7.77 1.00
C PRO A 118 2.62 -8.38 -0.37
N LEU A 119 1.64 -9.03 -1.01
CA LEU A 119 1.82 -9.63 -2.33
C LEU A 119 2.07 -8.58 -3.41
N TYR A 120 1.40 -7.43 -3.31
CA TYR A 120 1.62 -6.28 -4.17
C TYR A 120 3.02 -5.69 -4.00
N LEU A 121 3.50 -5.55 -2.76
CA LEU A 121 4.87 -5.10 -2.52
C LEU A 121 5.89 -6.07 -3.13
N TRP A 122 5.63 -7.37 -3.01
CA TRP A 122 6.52 -8.41 -3.51
C TRP A 122 6.52 -8.55 -5.04
N SER A 123 5.36 -8.49 -5.68
CA SER A 123 5.16 -8.90 -7.09
C SER A 123 4.48 -7.85 -7.99
N ARG A 124 4.14 -6.68 -7.45
CA ARG A 124 3.34 -5.61 -8.09
C ARG A 124 1.93 -6.06 -8.50
N SER A 125 1.21 -5.15 -9.14
CA SER A 125 -0.13 -5.41 -9.69
C SER A 125 -0.07 -6.42 -10.84
N PRO A 126 -1.10 -7.26 -11.03
CA PRO A 126 -1.14 -8.25 -12.10
C PRO A 126 -0.85 -7.64 -13.47
N GLY A 127 0.07 -8.24 -14.23
CA GLY A 127 0.50 -7.74 -15.55
C GLY A 127 1.74 -6.85 -15.52
N LYS A 128 2.16 -6.38 -14.34
CA LYS A 128 3.43 -5.65 -14.14
C LYS A 128 4.52 -6.62 -13.68
N LYS A 129 5.78 -6.28 -13.97
CA LYS A 129 6.96 -7.06 -13.54
C LYS A 129 7.81 -6.24 -12.57
N GLY A 130 8.45 -6.93 -11.63
CA GLY A 130 9.36 -6.33 -10.66
C GLY A 130 8.87 -6.45 -9.21
N SER A 131 9.64 -5.89 -8.29
CA SER A 131 9.40 -6.00 -6.85
C SER A 131 9.85 -4.72 -6.16
N HIS A 132 9.09 -4.25 -5.18
CA HIS A 132 9.47 -3.05 -4.42
C HIS A 132 10.68 -3.31 -3.50
N PHE A 133 10.99 -4.58 -3.20
CA PHE A 133 12.14 -4.97 -2.37
C PHE A 133 13.44 -5.13 -3.16
N ASN A 134 13.37 -5.27 -4.49
CA ASN A 134 14.55 -5.51 -5.32
C ASN A 134 14.94 -4.23 -6.09
N PRO A 135 16.06 -3.57 -5.73
CA PRO A 135 16.50 -2.34 -6.38
C PRO A 135 16.91 -2.54 -7.85
N TYR A 136 17.17 -3.79 -8.26
CA TYR A 136 17.53 -4.12 -9.65
C TYR A 136 16.34 -4.58 -10.48
N SER A 137 15.11 -4.47 -9.95
CA SER A 137 13.91 -4.87 -10.65
C SER A 137 13.50 -3.84 -11.70
N ASP A 138 12.65 -4.28 -12.64
CA ASP A 138 12.14 -3.43 -13.73
C ASP A 138 11.41 -2.18 -13.20
N LEU A 139 10.87 -2.21 -11.98
CA LEU A 139 10.24 -1.07 -11.32
C LEU A 139 11.22 0.11 -11.19
N VAL A 140 12.42 -0.15 -10.68
CA VAL A 140 13.43 0.87 -10.40
C VAL A 140 14.19 1.22 -11.69
N LYS A 141 14.62 0.20 -12.45
CA LYS A 141 15.38 0.37 -13.70
C LYS A 141 14.64 1.14 -14.78
N SER A 142 13.32 0.93 -14.91
CA SER A 142 12.51 1.65 -15.91
C SER A 142 12.55 3.17 -15.71
N ARG A 143 12.68 3.62 -14.46
CA ARG A 143 12.76 5.05 -14.13
C ARG A 143 14.18 5.58 -14.22
N GLU A 144 15.17 4.87 -13.69
CA GLU A 144 16.59 5.29 -13.77
C GLU A 144 17.08 5.42 -15.22
N SER A 145 16.58 4.58 -16.12
CA SER A 145 16.87 4.70 -17.56
C SER A 145 16.17 5.88 -18.24
N SER A 146 15.10 6.40 -17.64
CA SER A 146 14.28 7.49 -18.20
C SER A 146 14.61 8.86 -17.60
N ASN A 147 15.23 8.96 -16.43
CA ASN A 147 15.75 10.20 -15.84
C ASN A 147 17.00 9.96 -14.98
N THR A 148 17.97 10.86 -15.07
CA THR A 148 19.05 11.06 -14.08
C THR A 148 18.49 11.72 -12.81
N THR A 149 17.61 11.03 -12.08
CA THR A 149 16.99 11.54 -10.84
C THR A 149 17.56 10.73 -9.68
N THR A 150 18.40 11.37 -8.87
CA THR A 150 18.92 10.78 -7.62
C THR A 150 17.82 10.78 -6.55
N LEU A 151 17.96 10.01 -5.47
CA LEU A 151 17.03 9.98 -4.33
C LEU A 151 16.68 11.37 -3.74
N VAL A 152 17.55 12.36 -3.99
CA VAL A 152 17.38 13.75 -3.57
C VAL A 152 16.36 14.48 -4.46
N ASP A 153 16.32 14.16 -5.76
CA ASP A 153 15.46 14.81 -6.75
C ASP A 153 14.01 14.27 -6.73
N ILE A 154 13.76 13.18 -6.01
CA ILE A 154 12.46 12.48 -6.02
C ILE A 154 11.40 13.26 -5.25
N GLY A 155 11.78 13.85 -4.11
CA GLY A 155 10.87 14.65 -3.26
C GLY A 155 10.43 15.98 -3.87
N GLU A 156 10.98 16.39 -5.02
CA GLU A 156 10.64 17.66 -5.68
C GLU A 156 9.73 17.48 -6.92
N THR A 157 9.38 16.24 -7.30
CA THR A 157 8.77 15.94 -8.61
C THR A 157 7.29 15.54 -8.61
N CYS A 158 6.61 15.66 -7.47
CA CYS A 158 5.15 15.50 -7.36
C CYS A 158 4.42 16.85 -7.36
#